data_AF-A0A0J7K0G1-F1
#
_entry.id   AF-A0A0J7K0G1-F1
#
_cell.length_a   1.000
_cell.length_b   1.000
_cell.length_c   1.000
_cell.angle_alpha   90.00
_cell.angle_beta   90.00
_cell.angle_gamma   90.00
#
_symmetry.space_group_name_H-M   'P 1'
#
loop_
_entity.id
_entity.type
_entity.pdbx_description
1 polymer ?
#
loop_
_entity_poly.entity_id
_entity_poly.type
_entity_poly.pdbx_seq_one_letter_code
_entity_poly.pdbx_strand_id
1 'polypeptide(L)'
;MFLNENQSLILTRADKGNVTVALDKDTYINKMEELLGDRETYKLIKKDPTRKLTTSLRDLLTRWRNSEFISKSTYRFLYNSDGVLPRAYGLPKIQKQNWPLRLIVSSLNSPLYQLASFLHRTMLKSFPKANSYISNSFDLMNRISNLCIDDDYDLISLDVISVFTNIPTEIAMDSVSSRWNYTSHNCIIPKTEFLLAVKLVLNSTFFTFNNNIYQQTFGTPTGSPLSPIIADIVLQNLENCILEKLSFTLPFYFR
;
A
#
# COMPACT_ATOMS: atom_id res chain seq x y z
N MET A 1 36.39 -3.07 -14.63
CA MET A 1 35.51 -3.52 -13.52
C MET A 1 34.29 -4.11 -14.18
N PHE A 2 34.05 -5.42 -14.05
CA PHE A 2 33.16 -6.24 -14.89
C PHE A 2 31.85 -5.58 -15.38
N LEU A 3 31.13 -4.85 -14.53
CA LEU A 3 29.88 -4.17 -14.92
C LEU A 3 30.08 -2.96 -15.85
N ASN A 4 31.22 -2.27 -15.79
CA ASN A 4 31.55 -1.19 -16.72
C ASN A 4 31.77 -1.72 -18.14
N GLU A 5 32.20 -2.98 -18.26
CA GLU A 5 32.42 -3.68 -19.53
C GLU A 5 31.14 -4.40 -20.01
N ASN A 6 30.11 -4.54 -19.16
CA ASN A 6 28.87 -5.27 -19.42
C ASN A 6 27.63 -4.44 -19.07
N GLN A 7 27.47 -3.27 -19.72
CA GLN A 7 26.35 -2.35 -19.46
C GLN A 7 24.96 -2.89 -19.86
N SER A 8 24.92 -4.00 -20.61
CA SER A 8 23.69 -4.74 -20.94
C SER A 8 23.16 -5.57 -19.77
N LEU A 9 23.90 -5.71 -18.65
CA LEU A 9 23.45 -6.47 -17.50
C LEU A 9 22.84 -5.56 -16.41
N ILE A 10 21.72 -6.00 -15.86
CA ILE A 10 21.12 -5.47 -14.62
C ILE A 10 21.34 -6.49 -13.51
N LEU A 11 21.83 -6.01 -12.36
CA LEU A 11 21.81 -6.74 -11.10
C LEU A 11 20.65 -6.25 -10.23
N THR A 12 19.83 -7.18 -9.77
CA THR A 12 18.71 -6.90 -8.87
C THR A 12 18.57 -8.00 -7.83
N ARG A 13 17.66 -7.82 -6.86
CA ARG A 13 17.30 -8.87 -5.90
C ARG A 13 16.10 -9.66 -6.41
N ALA A 14 16.04 -10.94 -6.07
CA ALA A 14 14.84 -11.74 -6.24
C ALA A 14 13.73 -11.29 -5.27
N ASP A 15 12.47 -11.54 -5.64
CA ASP A 15 11.30 -11.27 -4.80
C ASP A 15 11.34 -12.05 -3.47
N LYS A 16 11.93 -13.25 -3.47
CA LYS A 16 12.06 -14.13 -2.30
C LYS A 16 13.44 -14.78 -2.25
N GLY A 17 13.86 -15.17 -1.04
CA GLY A 17 15.06 -15.99 -0.82
C GLY A 17 16.38 -15.23 -0.66
N ASN A 18 16.37 -13.88 -0.64
CA ASN A 18 17.57 -13.05 -0.51
C ASN A 18 18.66 -13.36 -1.56
N VAL A 19 18.24 -13.65 -2.80
CA VAL A 19 19.12 -14.02 -3.91
C VAL A 19 19.37 -12.80 -4.81
N THR A 20 20.59 -12.64 -5.29
CA THR A 20 20.95 -11.67 -6.34
C THR A 20 20.75 -12.29 -7.71
N VAL A 21 20.08 -11.58 -8.62
CA VAL A 21 19.78 -12.03 -9.98
C VAL A 21 20.47 -11.10 -10.98
N ALA A 22 21.17 -11.68 -11.95
CA ALA A 22 21.68 -10.99 -13.12
C ALA A 22 20.72 -11.22 -14.30
N LEU A 23 20.35 -10.15 -15.00
CA LEU A 23 19.43 -10.18 -16.13
C LEU A 23 19.98 -9.33 -17.26
N ASP A 24 19.64 -9.70 -18.49
CA ASP A 24 19.75 -8.78 -19.62
C ASP A 24 18.81 -7.58 -19.41
N LYS A 25 19.34 -6.38 -19.66
CA LYS A 25 18.69 -5.10 -19.41
C LYS A 25 17.46 -4.91 -20.28
N ASP A 26 17.56 -5.25 -21.56
CA ASP A 26 16.47 -5.08 -22.52
C ASP A 26 15.33 -6.06 -22.19
N THR A 27 15.67 -7.30 -21.83
CA THR A 27 14.72 -8.29 -21.32
C THR A 27 13.99 -7.78 -20.07
N TYR A 28 14.70 -7.18 -19.12
CA TYR A 28 14.09 -6.61 -17.91
C TYR A 28 13.16 -5.43 -18.23
N ILE A 29 13.59 -4.51 -19.11
CA ILE A 29 12.78 -3.36 -19.52
C ILE A 29 11.51 -3.84 -20.23
N ASN A 30 11.62 -4.77 -21.18
CA ASN A 30 10.49 -5.33 -21.91
C ASN A 30 9.47 -5.98 -20.96
N LYS A 31 9.91 -6.78 -19.99
CA LYS A 31 9.02 -7.38 -18.98
C LYS A 31 8.32 -6.32 -18.11
N MET A 32 9.01 -5.24 -17.76
CA MET A 32 8.41 -4.14 -17.00
C MET A 32 7.39 -3.37 -17.84
N GLU A 33 7.70 -3.10 -19.10
CA GLU A 33 6.80 -2.41 -20.02
C GLU A 33 5.57 -3.25 -20.37
N GLU A 34 5.72 -4.58 -20.47
CA GLU A 34 4.60 -5.53 -20.59
C GLU A 34 3.67 -5.44 -19.37
N LEU A 35 4.23 -5.48 -18.15
CA LEU A 35 3.45 -5.34 -16.91
C LEU A 35 2.74 -3.99 -16.79
N LEU A 36 3.41 -2.90 -17.19
CA LEU A 36 2.85 -1.54 -17.18
C LEU A 36 1.98 -1.25 -18.42
N GLY A 37 1.92 -2.19 -19.35
CA GLY A 37 1.11 -2.15 -20.57
C GLY A 37 -0.37 -2.45 -20.31
N ASP A 38 -0.71 -3.03 -19.16
CA ASP A 38 -2.10 -3.26 -18.75
C ASP A 38 -2.83 -1.92 -18.58
N ARG A 39 -3.73 -1.64 -19.53
CA ARG A 39 -4.49 -0.39 -19.60
C ARG A 39 -5.67 -0.33 -18.65
N GLU A 40 -6.09 -1.47 -18.09
CA GLU A 40 -7.12 -1.52 -17.04
C GLU A 40 -6.53 -0.96 -15.73
N THR A 41 -5.27 -1.31 -15.43
CA THR A 41 -4.59 -0.94 -14.18
C THR A 41 -3.75 0.34 -14.28
N TYR A 42 -3.10 0.59 -15.42
CA TYR A 42 -2.11 1.68 -15.56
C TYR A 42 -2.39 2.60 -16.75
N LYS A 43 -2.20 3.89 -16.51
CA LYS A 43 -2.31 4.94 -17.52
C LYS A 43 -1.03 5.74 -17.62
N LEU A 44 -0.57 5.96 -18.85
CA LEU A 44 0.50 6.92 -19.14
C LEU A 44 -0.02 8.35 -18.98
N ILE A 45 0.74 9.19 -18.29
CA ILE A 45 0.44 10.61 -18.14
C ILE A 45 1.56 11.48 -18.71
N LYS A 46 1.17 12.53 -19.45
CA LYS A 46 2.13 13.43 -20.12
C LYS A 46 2.65 14.53 -19.21
N LYS A 47 1.87 14.91 -18.18
CA LYS A 47 2.17 16.05 -17.31
C LYS A 47 2.56 15.55 -15.93
N ASP A 48 3.72 15.98 -15.46
CA ASP A 48 4.20 15.69 -14.12
C ASP A 48 3.23 16.28 -13.05
N PRO A 49 2.63 15.44 -12.18
CA PRO A 49 1.71 15.88 -11.15
C PRO A 49 2.41 16.39 -9.89
N THR A 50 3.74 16.33 -9.78
CA THR A 50 4.51 16.68 -8.57
C THR A 50 4.12 18.04 -8.02
N ARG A 51 4.12 19.08 -8.87
CA ARG A 51 3.74 20.44 -8.47
C ARG A 51 2.31 20.53 -7.93
N LYS A 52 1.39 19.76 -8.52
CA LYS A 52 0.00 19.71 -8.06
C LYS A 52 -0.07 19.06 -6.66
N LEU A 53 0.62 17.93 -6.47
CA LEU A 53 0.68 17.23 -5.19
C LEU A 53 1.32 18.10 -4.09
N THR A 54 2.45 18.74 -4.37
CA THR A 54 3.13 19.62 -3.39
C THR A 54 2.28 20.85 -3.05
N THR A 55 1.59 21.44 -4.03
CA THR A 55 0.66 22.56 -3.78
C THR A 55 -0.50 22.11 -2.88
N SER A 56 -1.16 21.00 -3.21
CA SER A 56 -2.27 20.47 -2.39
C SER A 56 -1.82 20.09 -0.98
N LEU A 57 -0.62 19.51 -0.83
CA LEU A 57 -0.03 19.22 0.48
C LEU A 57 0.20 20.52 1.27
N ARG A 58 0.84 21.52 0.65
CA ARG A 58 1.11 22.80 1.29
C ARG A 58 -0.18 23.46 1.76
N ASP A 59 -1.19 23.54 0.90
CA ASP A 59 -2.45 24.20 1.23
C ASP A 59 -3.14 23.50 2.40
N LEU A 60 -3.13 22.16 2.42
CA LEU A 60 -3.65 21.36 3.55
C LEU A 60 -2.87 21.62 4.84
N LEU A 61 -1.54 21.57 4.81
CA LEU A 61 -0.70 21.78 5.98
C LEU A 61 -0.78 23.22 6.50
N THR A 62 -0.89 24.22 5.62
CA THR A 62 -1.07 25.61 6.00
C THR A 62 -2.40 25.81 6.71
N ARG A 63 -3.50 25.21 6.22
CA ARG A 63 -4.77 25.22 6.94
C ARG A 63 -4.64 24.59 8.32
N TRP A 64 -4.04 23.40 8.41
CA TRP A 64 -3.85 22.71 9.70
C TRP A 64 -2.99 23.51 10.68
N ARG A 65 -1.99 24.24 10.18
CA ARG A 65 -1.13 25.07 11.01
C ARG A 65 -1.85 26.32 11.51
N ASN A 66 -2.62 26.98 10.65
CA ASN A 66 -3.36 28.20 11.00
C ASN A 66 -4.52 27.92 11.96
N SER A 67 -5.15 26.75 11.85
CA SER A 67 -6.18 26.28 12.77
C SER A 67 -5.62 25.55 14.00
N GLU A 68 -4.30 25.58 14.20
CA GLU A 68 -3.59 24.98 15.34
C GLU A 68 -3.80 23.47 15.55
N PHE A 69 -4.26 22.75 14.51
CA PHE A 69 -4.40 21.29 14.55
C PHE A 69 -3.05 20.58 14.66
N ILE A 70 -1.98 21.23 14.19
CA ILE A 70 -0.61 20.72 14.26
C ILE A 70 0.37 21.78 14.76
N SER A 71 1.39 21.31 15.48
CA SER A 71 2.51 22.15 15.92
C SER A 71 3.39 22.60 14.75
N LYS A 72 4.20 23.64 14.99
CA LYS A 72 5.22 24.10 14.02
C LYS A 72 6.23 23.00 13.66
N SER A 73 6.61 22.18 14.64
CA SER A 73 7.51 21.03 14.41
C SER A 73 6.87 19.97 13.53
N THR A 74 5.59 19.65 13.77
CA THR A 74 4.82 18.71 12.94
C THR A 74 4.66 19.23 11.52
N TYR A 75 4.31 20.52 11.34
CA TYR A 75 4.25 21.13 10.01
C TYR A 75 5.57 20.95 9.24
N ARG A 76 6.72 21.25 9.87
CA ARG A 76 8.04 21.11 9.25
C ARG A 76 8.38 19.66 8.90
N PHE A 77 7.97 18.71 9.75
CA PHE A 77 8.17 17.29 9.50
C PHE A 77 7.34 16.76 8.32
N LEU A 78 6.10 17.26 8.18
CA LEU A 78 5.18 16.82 7.12
C LEU A 78 5.42 17.52 5.78
N TYR A 79 5.94 18.75 5.80
CA TYR A 79 6.13 19.55 4.61
C TYR A 79 7.26 19.01 3.73
N ASN A 80 7.01 18.93 2.42
CA ASN A 80 8.00 18.57 1.41
C ASN A 80 7.79 19.41 0.14
N SER A 81 8.76 20.25 -0.21
CA SER A 81 8.77 21.08 -1.43
C SER A 81 9.42 20.40 -2.63
N ASP A 82 10.38 19.52 -2.39
CA ASP A 82 11.32 19.00 -3.40
C ASP A 82 11.14 17.50 -3.64
N GLY A 83 9.93 17.01 -3.36
CA GLY A 83 9.60 15.61 -3.50
C GLY A 83 9.62 15.17 -4.96
N VAL A 84 10.12 13.97 -5.20
CA VAL A 84 10.19 13.35 -6.54
C VAL A 84 9.08 12.31 -6.66
N LEU A 85 8.56 12.07 -7.86
CA LEU A 85 7.63 10.97 -8.05
C LEU A 85 8.25 9.63 -7.63
N PRO A 86 7.45 8.74 -7.01
CA PRO A 86 7.86 7.38 -6.74
C PRO A 86 8.47 6.69 -7.97
N ARG A 87 9.46 5.81 -7.75
CA ARG A 87 10.11 5.05 -8.82
C ARG A 87 9.64 3.60 -8.79
N ALA A 88 9.21 3.09 -9.93
CA ALA A 88 8.88 1.69 -10.12
C ALA A 88 10.11 0.85 -10.51
N TYR A 89 10.14 -0.39 -10.05
CA TYR A 89 11.08 -1.44 -10.45
C TYR A 89 10.46 -2.82 -10.21
N GLY A 90 11.00 -3.84 -10.87
CA GLY A 90 10.54 -5.21 -10.79
C GLY A 90 11.51 -6.09 -9.99
N LEU A 91 10.97 -6.95 -9.14
CA LEU A 91 11.72 -8.04 -8.49
C LEU A 91 11.38 -9.38 -9.15
N PRO A 92 12.35 -10.15 -9.67
CA PRO A 92 12.07 -11.43 -10.30
C PRO A 92 11.53 -12.46 -9.31
N LYS A 93 10.40 -13.09 -9.65
CA LYS A 93 9.87 -14.25 -8.94
C LYS A 93 10.52 -15.53 -9.48
N ILE A 94 11.75 -15.80 -9.04
CA ILE A 94 12.60 -16.90 -9.54
C ILE A 94 11.99 -18.31 -9.37
N GLN A 95 11.07 -18.46 -8.43
CA GLN A 95 10.35 -19.70 -8.11
C GLN A 95 9.10 -19.94 -8.98
N LYS A 96 8.78 -19.04 -9.92
CA LYS A 96 7.62 -19.14 -10.81
C LYS A 96 8.10 -19.34 -12.26
N GLN A 97 7.33 -20.09 -13.04
CA GLN A 97 7.61 -20.29 -14.47
C GLN A 97 7.72 -18.95 -15.20
N ASN A 98 8.65 -18.84 -16.15
CA ASN A 98 8.97 -17.63 -16.92
C ASN A 98 9.50 -16.43 -16.08
N TRP A 99 9.71 -16.62 -14.77
CA TRP A 99 10.26 -15.62 -13.86
C TRP A 99 9.59 -14.24 -14.02
N PRO A 100 8.28 -14.13 -13.77
CA PRO A 100 7.57 -12.87 -13.84
C PRO A 100 8.12 -11.88 -12.82
N LEU A 101 8.03 -10.59 -13.11
CA LEU A 101 8.45 -9.55 -12.18
C LEU A 101 7.31 -9.20 -11.21
N ARG A 102 7.65 -8.94 -9.95
CA ARG A 102 6.78 -8.23 -9.00
C ARG A 102 7.05 -6.74 -9.13
N LEU A 103 6.05 -5.98 -9.53
CA LEU A 103 6.14 -4.52 -9.51
C LEU A 103 6.26 -4.01 -8.06
N ILE A 104 7.29 -3.21 -7.81
CA ILE A 104 7.50 -2.45 -6.58
C ILE A 104 7.55 -0.98 -6.96
N VAL A 105 6.83 -0.15 -6.22
CA VAL A 105 6.89 1.31 -6.33
C VAL A 105 7.54 1.82 -5.05
N SER A 106 8.70 2.46 -5.16
CA SER A 106 9.36 3.09 -4.02
C SER A 106 8.89 4.53 -3.90
N SER A 107 8.12 4.82 -2.85
CA SER A 107 7.64 6.18 -2.53
C SER A 107 8.62 7.00 -1.68
N LEU A 108 9.85 6.51 -1.48
CA LEU A 108 10.87 7.25 -0.73
C LEU A 108 11.10 8.61 -1.38
N ASN A 109 11.20 9.65 -0.55
CA ASN A 109 11.34 11.05 -0.97
C ASN A 109 10.16 11.61 -1.80
N SER A 110 9.03 10.90 -1.87
CA SER A 110 7.84 11.44 -2.53
C SER A 110 7.20 12.57 -1.73
N PRO A 111 6.49 13.52 -2.38
CA PRO A 111 5.88 14.65 -1.71
C PRO A 111 5.01 14.26 -0.51
N LEU A 112 4.24 13.17 -0.63
CA LEU A 112 3.26 12.76 0.36
C LEU A 112 3.75 11.67 1.33
N TYR A 113 5.01 11.23 1.24
CA TYR A 113 5.53 10.13 2.06
C TYR A 113 5.38 10.39 3.57
N GLN A 114 5.73 11.59 4.02
CA GLN A 114 5.66 11.95 5.45
C GLN A 114 4.22 12.09 5.92
N LEU A 115 3.33 12.66 5.08
CA LEU A 115 1.90 12.70 5.36
C LEU A 115 1.31 11.29 5.48
N ALA A 116 1.61 10.41 4.53
CA ALA A 116 1.16 9.01 4.54
C ALA A 116 1.63 8.27 5.80
N SER A 117 2.91 8.45 6.17
CA SER A 117 3.49 7.86 7.39
C SER A 117 2.85 8.39 8.67
N PHE A 118 2.55 9.68 8.71
CA PHE A 118 1.84 10.30 9.82
C PHE A 118 0.42 9.75 9.98
N LEU A 119 -0.35 9.71 8.88
CA LEU A 119 -1.70 9.16 8.87
C LEU A 119 -1.70 7.67 9.26
N HIS A 120 -0.78 6.88 8.70
CA HIS A 120 -0.61 5.47 9.05
C HIS A 120 -0.39 5.27 10.54
N ARG A 121 0.54 6.01 11.14
CA ARG A 121 0.82 5.92 12.59
C ARG A 121 -0.39 6.32 13.43
N THR A 122 -1.11 7.36 13.02
CA THR A 122 -2.32 7.81 13.74
C THR A 122 -3.40 6.73 13.69
N MET A 123 -3.64 6.13 12.53
CA MET A 123 -4.58 5.03 12.38
C MET A 123 -4.14 3.79 13.17
N LEU A 124 -2.87 3.40 13.07
CA LEU A 124 -2.34 2.19 13.72
C LEU A 124 -2.45 2.24 15.25
N LYS A 125 -2.29 3.43 15.84
CA LYS A 125 -2.43 3.64 17.29
C LYS A 125 -3.89 3.63 17.76
N SER A 126 -4.81 4.00 16.88
CA SER A 126 -6.21 4.24 17.22
C SER A 126 -7.09 3.04 16.89
N PHE A 127 -6.85 2.37 15.77
CA PHE A 127 -7.76 1.35 15.27
C PHE A 127 -7.61 0.02 16.00
N PRO A 128 -8.73 -0.63 16.38
CA PRO A 128 -8.67 -1.95 16.97
C PRO A 128 -8.20 -2.97 15.93
N LYS A 129 -7.41 -3.95 16.38
CA LYS A 129 -7.06 -5.11 15.57
C LYS A 129 -8.29 -5.97 15.31
N ALA A 130 -8.30 -6.70 14.19
CA ALA A 130 -9.32 -7.71 13.93
C ALA A 130 -9.25 -8.83 14.96
N ASN A 131 -10.39 -9.45 15.28
CA ASN A 131 -10.43 -10.62 16.18
C ASN A 131 -9.66 -11.82 15.60
N SER A 132 -9.64 -11.92 14.27
CA SER A 132 -8.92 -12.92 13.49
C SER A 132 -7.42 -12.64 13.34
N TYR A 133 -6.93 -11.51 13.83
CA TYR A 133 -5.56 -11.07 13.62
C TYR A 133 -4.52 -12.07 14.15
N ILE A 134 -3.61 -12.44 13.27
CA ILE A 134 -2.41 -13.20 13.58
C ILE A 134 -1.17 -12.31 13.50
N SER A 135 -0.33 -12.38 14.53
CA SER A 135 0.90 -11.57 14.59
C SER A 135 2.04 -12.13 13.74
N ASN A 136 2.17 -13.46 13.66
CA ASN A 136 3.19 -14.17 12.87
C ASN A 136 2.85 -15.67 12.74
N SER A 137 3.68 -16.41 12.00
CA SER A 137 3.48 -17.84 11.76
C SER A 137 3.51 -18.71 13.02
N PHE A 138 4.27 -18.33 14.05
CA PHE A 138 4.32 -19.06 15.31
C PHE A 138 3.05 -18.85 16.14
N ASP A 139 2.47 -17.65 16.14
CA ASP A 139 1.16 -17.36 16.75
C ASP A 139 0.06 -18.21 16.11
N LEU A 140 0.04 -18.31 14.77
CA LEU A 140 -0.88 -19.20 14.08
C LEU A 140 -0.69 -20.66 14.51
N MET A 141 0.54 -21.16 14.46
CA MET A 141 0.86 -22.54 14.87
C MET A 141 0.38 -22.85 16.29
N ASN A 142 0.59 -21.92 17.23
CA ASN A 142 0.17 -22.09 18.62
C ASN A 142 -1.36 -22.08 18.79
N ARG A 143 -2.09 -21.36 17.94
CA ARG A 143 -3.56 -21.32 17.99
C ARG A 143 -4.21 -22.55 17.38
N ILE A 144 -3.58 -23.13 16.36
CA ILE A 144 -4.13 -24.31 15.67
C ILE A 144 -3.64 -25.63 16.27
N SER A 145 -2.54 -25.65 17.03
CA SER A 145 -1.93 -26.89 17.55
C SER A 145 -2.84 -27.72 18.46
N ASN A 146 -3.80 -27.07 19.13
CA ASN A 146 -4.75 -27.73 20.05
C ASN A 146 -6.14 -27.95 19.43
N LEU A 147 -6.33 -27.65 18.14
CA LEU A 147 -7.60 -27.84 17.47
C LEU A 147 -7.70 -29.27 16.95
N CYS A 148 -8.68 -30.03 17.44
CA CYS A 148 -9.13 -31.26 16.81
C CYS A 148 -10.24 -30.91 15.83
N ILE A 149 -10.07 -31.30 14.56
CA ILE A 149 -11.03 -31.06 13.49
C ILE A 149 -11.63 -32.43 13.15
N ASP A 150 -12.95 -32.57 13.29
CA ASP A 150 -13.65 -33.81 12.94
C ASP A 150 -13.65 -34.02 11.41
N ASP A 151 -13.85 -35.27 10.96
CA ASP A 151 -13.81 -35.66 9.55
C ASP A 151 -14.86 -34.96 8.67
N ASP A 152 -15.89 -34.36 9.30
CA ASP A 152 -16.97 -33.63 8.63
C ASP A 152 -16.59 -32.17 8.26
N TYR A 153 -15.38 -31.72 8.58
CA TYR A 153 -14.92 -30.35 8.34
C TYR A 153 -13.81 -30.27 7.29
N ASP A 154 -13.94 -29.29 6.39
CA ASP A 154 -12.90 -28.92 5.44
C ASP A 154 -12.07 -27.73 5.94
N LEU A 155 -10.76 -27.81 5.77
CA LEU A 155 -9.86 -26.67 5.96
C LEU A 155 -9.69 -25.89 4.65
N ILE A 156 -10.05 -24.61 4.67
CA ILE A 156 -9.98 -23.73 3.49
C ILE A 156 -8.94 -22.64 3.71
N SER A 157 -8.04 -22.48 2.73
CA SER A 157 -7.09 -21.36 2.65
C SER A 157 -7.46 -20.45 1.49
N LEU A 158 -7.66 -19.16 1.75
CA LEU A 158 -8.03 -18.15 0.76
C LEU A 158 -6.93 -17.10 0.62
N ASP A 159 -6.57 -16.77 -0.61
CA ASP A 159 -5.58 -15.73 -0.92
C ASP A 159 -6.24 -14.52 -1.58
N VAL A 160 -5.95 -13.33 -1.06
CA VAL A 160 -6.39 -12.07 -1.68
C VAL A 160 -5.47 -11.71 -2.84
N ILE A 161 -6.05 -11.58 -4.03
CA ILE A 161 -5.31 -11.23 -5.25
C ILE A 161 -5.19 -9.70 -5.35
N SER A 162 -3.95 -9.23 -5.52
CA SER A 162 -3.61 -7.84 -5.88
C SER A 162 -4.31 -6.78 -5.03
N VAL A 163 -4.29 -6.94 -3.70
CA VAL A 163 -5.06 -6.12 -2.75
C VAL A 163 -4.91 -4.61 -2.98
N PHE A 164 -3.70 -4.12 -3.28
CA PHE A 164 -3.48 -2.69 -3.45
C PHE A 164 -4.02 -2.13 -4.76
N THR A 165 -4.15 -2.93 -5.82
CA THR A 165 -4.71 -2.46 -7.09
C THR A 165 -6.22 -2.68 -7.16
N ASN A 166 -6.83 -3.36 -6.17
CA ASN A 166 -8.23 -3.79 -6.24
C ASN A 166 -9.16 -3.16 -5.19
N ILE A 167 -8.66 -2.26 -4.34
CA ILE A 167 -9.49 -1.56 -3.35
C ILE A 167 -10.04 -0.24 -3.93
N PRO A 168 -11.37 -0.10 -4.11
CA PRO A 168 -11.94 1.19 -4.48
C PRO A 168 -11.63 2.26 -3.43
N THR A 169 -11.31 3.47 -3.91
CA THR A 169 -11.02 4.61 -3.03
C THR A 169 -12.21 4.94 -2.13
N GLU A 170 -13.43 4.78 -2.63
CA GLU A 170 -14.67 4.99 -1.88
C GLU A 170 -14.76 4.05 -0.68
N ILE A 171 -14.55 2.74 -0.89
CA ILE A 171 -14.57 1.74 0.18
C ILE A 171 -13.45 2.01 1.20
N ALA A 172 -12.26 2.41 0.74
CA ALA A 172 -11.16 2.81 1.63
C ALA A 172 -11.54 4.01 2.49
N MET A 173 -12.13 5.05 1.90
CA MET A 173 -12.57 6.26 2.59
C MET A 173 -13.67 5.96 3.62
N ASP A 174 -14.66 5.15 3.25
CA ASP A 174 -15.74 4.72 4.14
C ASP A 174 -15.19 3.91 5.32
N SER A 175 -14.22 3.04 5.07
CA SER A 175 -13.58 2.21 6.09
C SER A 175 -12.81 3.03 7.12
N VAL A 176 -12.19 4.15 6.71
CA VAL A 176 -11.57 5.11 7.62
C VAL A 176 -12.63 5.93 8.36
N SER A 177 -13.65 6.40 7.64
CA SER A 177 -14.72 7.24 8.19
C SER A 177 -15.51 6.53 9.29
N SER A 178 -15.82 5.24 9.13
CA SER A 178 -16.56 4.43 10.11
C SER A 178 -15.77 4.18 11.40
N ARG A 179 -14.43 4.23 11.34
CA ARG A 179 -13.54 4.07 12.48
C ARG A 179 -13.14 5.37 13.16
N TRP A 180 -13.71 6.51 12.75
CA TRP A 180 -13.31 7.82 13.27
C TRP A 180 -13.46 7.95 14.80
N ASN A 181 -14.45 7.28 15.39
CA ASN A 181 -14.68 7.31 16.84
C ASN A 181 -13.47 6.78 17.65
N TYR A 182 -12.68 5.88 17.05
CA TYR A 182 -11.44 5.40 17.66
C TYR A 182 -10.27 6.38 17.53
N THR A 183 -10.35 7.36 16.65
CA THR A 183 -9.27 8.34 16.41
C THR A 183 -9.57 9.68 17.06
N SER A 184 -10.84 10.03 17.24
CA SER A 184 -11.29 11.36 17.69
C SER A 184 -10.72 11.78 19.04
N HIS A 185 -10.43 10.84 19.94
CA HIS A 185 -9.89 11.13 21.27
C HIS A 185 -8.38 11.41 21.28
N ASN A 186 -7.65 10.94 20.27
CA ASN A 186 -6.18 11.05 20.17
C ASN A 186 -5.71 11.96 19.03
N CYS A 187 -6.64 12.57 18.28
CA CYS A 187 -6.33 13.39 17.12
C CYS A 187 -7.05 14.73 17.18
N ILE A 188 -6.27 15.81 17.28
CA ILE A 188 -6.78 17.19 17.27
C ILE A 188 -7.33 17.56 15.88
N ILE A 189 -6.84 16.92 14.82
CA ILE A 189 -7.27 17.20 13.44
C ILE A 189 -8.74 16.76 13.28
N PRO A 190 -9.65 17.64 12.81
CA PRO A 190 -11.05 17.28 12.60
C PRO A 190 -11.22 16.15 11.58
N LYS A 191 -12.30 15.37 11.71
CA LYS A 191 -12.64 14.25 10.83
C LYS A 191 -12.53 14.62 9.35
N THR A 192 -13.14 15.75 8.98
CA THR A 192 -13.20 16.23 7.60
C THR A 192 -11.81 16.47 7.03
N GLU A 193 -10.96 17.17 7.77
CA GLU A 193 -9.58 17.46 7.38
C GLU A 193 -8.72 16.19 7.31
N PHE A 194 -8.89 15.28 8.27
CA PHE A 194 -8.19 13.99 8.25
C PHE A 194 -8.57 13.15 7.03
N LEU A 195 -9.86 13.06 6.71
CA LEU A 195 -10.34 12.36 5.51
C LEU A 195 -9.85 13.04 4.23
N LEU A 196 -9.75 14.37 4.17
CA LEU A 196 -9.14 15.07 3.04
C LEU A 196 -7.66 14.69 2.85
N ALA A 197 -6.90 14.57 3.94
CA ALA A 197 -5.50 14.13 3.87
C ALA A 197 -5.37 12.68 3.41
N VAL A 198 -6.22 11.77 3.91
CA VAL A 198 -6.26 10.38 3.44
C VAL A 198 -6.58 10.32 1.95
N LYS A 199 -7.61 11.05 1.50
CA LYS A 199 -8.00 11.12 0.09
C LYS A 199 -6.88 11.68 -0.80
N LEU A 200 -6.15 12.69 -0.32
CA LEU A 200 -5.00 13.24 -1.03
C LEU A 200 -3.92 12.17 -1.27
N VAL A 201 -3.60 11.37 -0.25
CA VAL A 201 -2.63 10.26 -0.38
C VAL A 201 -3.19 9.16 -1.28
N LEU A 202 -4.45 8.75 -1.11
CA LEU A 202 -5.03 7.68 -1.93
C LEU A 202 -5.10 8.04 -3.42
N ASN A 203 -5.25 9.32 -3.75
CA ASN A 203 -5.23 9.81 -5.13
C ASN A 203 -3.83 10.05 -5.71
N SER A 204 -2.75 9.85 -4.94
CA SER A 204 -1.37 10.04 -5.39
C SER A 204 -0.77 8.73 -5.91
N THR A 205 -1.43 8.11 -6.89
CA THR A 205 -1.04 6.81 -7.46
C THR A 205 -0.02 6.91 -8.61
N PHE A 206 0.82 7.96 -8.59
CA PHE A 206 1.74 8.27 -9.67
C PHE A 206 3.13 7.71 -9.40
N PHE A 207 3.80 7.22 -10.44
CA PHE A 207 5.16 6.74 -10.36
C PHE A 207 5.86 6.81 -11.73
N THR A 208 7.18 6.63 -11.73
CA THR A 208 8.01 6.70 -12.93
C THR A 208 8.69 5.37 -13.21
N PHE A 209 8.77 5.02 -14.50
CA PHE A 209 9.58 3.92 -15.00
C PHE A 209 10.08 4.27 -16.41
N ASN A 210 11.37 4.04 -16.68
CA ASN A 210 11.98 4.30 -17.99
C ASN A 210 11.64 5.69 -18.58
N ASN A 211 11.79 6.75 -17.77
CA ASN A 211 11.45 8.14 -18.10
C ASN A 211 9.97 8.42 -18.44
N ASN A 212 9.10 7.43 -18.33
CA ASN A 212 7.67 7.57 -18.49
C ASN A 212 7.00 7.71 -17.13
N ILE A 213 5.93 8.50 -17.09
CA ILE A 213 5.11 8.71 -15.89
C ILE A 213 3.83 7.89 -16.04
N TYR A 214 3.55 7.08 -15.03
CA TYR A 214 2.39 6.21 -14.94
C TYR A 214 1.51 6.66 -13.78
N GLN A 215 0.22 6.40 -13.93
CA GLN A 215 -0.79 6.51 -12.89
C GLN A 215 -1.49 5.15 -12.76
N GLN A 216 -1.55 4.60 -11.53
CA GLN A 216 -2.46 3.49 -11.24
C GLN A 216 -3.89 4.05 -11.22
N THR A 217 -4.76 3.52 -12.07
CA THR A 217 -6.13 4.02 -12.28
C THR A 217 -7.07 3.62 -11.15
N PHE A 218 -6.81 2.47 -10.52
CA PHE A 218 -7.63 1.88 -9.49
C PHE A 218 -6.80 1.37 -8.33
N GLY A 219 -7.38 1.27 -7.14
CA GLY A 219 -6.65 0.81 -5.95
C GLY A 219 -5.96 1.92 -5.15
N THR A 220 -5.32 1.50 -4.07
CA THR A 220 -4.44 2.31 -3.23
C THR A 220 -3.04 2.47 -3.85
N PRO A 221 -2.31 3.57 -3.57
CA PRO A 221 -0.97 3.75 -4.12
C PRO A 221 -0.02 2.64 -3.68
N THR A 222 0.47 1.85 -4.64
CA THR A 222 1.47 0.83 -4.37
C THR A 222 2.72 1.47 -3.76
N GLY A 223 3.23 0.91 -2.66
CA GLY A 223 4.42 1.41 -1.97
C GLY A 223 4.21 2.53 -0.96
N SER A 224 3.02 3.14 -0.91
CA SER A 224 2.72 4.15 0.11
C SER A 224 2.66 3.53 1.51
N PRO A 225 3.24 4.18 2.55
CA PRO A 225 3.10 3.74 3.94
C PRO A 225 1.66 3.61 4.43
N LEU A 226 0.71 4.32 3.79
CA LEU A 226 -0.70 4.30 4.18
C LEU A 226 -1.43 3.06 3.65
N SER A 227 -1.03 2.52 2.50
CA SER A 227 -1.77 1.47 1.80
C SER A 227 -1.95 0.18 2.61
N PRO A 228 -0.95 -0.32 3.38
CA PRO A 228 -1.12 -1.54 4.19
C PRO A 228 -2.25 -1.44 5.21
N ILE A 229 -2.34 -0.34 5.97
CA ILE A 229 -3.41 -0.19 6.98
C ILE A 229 -4.77 0.02 6.33
N ILE A 230 -4.83 0.66 5.16
CA ILE A 230 -6.08 0.79 4.40
C ILE A 230 -6.55 -0.59 3.92
N ALA A 231 -5.66 -1.42 3.40
CA ALA A 231 -5.99 -2.78 3.01
C ALA A 231 -6.51 -3.60 4.19
N ASP A 232 -5.84 -3.52 5.34
CA ASP A 232 -6.23 -4.25 6.56
C ASP A 232 -7.65 -3.89 7.05
N ILE A 233 -7.98 -2.59 7.14
CA ILE A 233 -9.31 -2.16 7.60
C ILE A 233 -10.43 -2.45 6.59
N VAL A 234 -10.13 -2.41 5.28
CA VAL A 234 -11.10 -2.77 4.24
C VAL A 234 -11.39 -4.26 4.29
N LEU A 235 -10.35 -5.09 4.40
CA LEU A 235 -10.52 -6.54 4.58
C LEU A 235 -11.26 -6.85 5.88
N GLN A 236 -11.04 -6.11 6.96
CA GLN A 236 -11.77 -6.30 8.22
C GLN A 236 -13.27 -6.01 8.07
N ASN A 237 -13.64 -4.98 7.29
CA ASN A 237 -15.04 -4.72 6.99
C ASN A 237 -15.66 -5.85 6.14
N LEU A 238 -14.93 -6.32 5.14
CA LEU A 238 -15.37 -7.43 4.29
C LEU A 238 -15.57 -8.70 5.11
N GLU A 239 -14.61 -9.03 5.97
CA GLU A 239 -14.64 -10.15 6.90
C GLU A 239 -15.89 -10.10 7.79
N ASN A 240 -16.13 -9.02 8.52
CA ASN A 240 -17.28 -8.91 9.40
C ASN A 240 -18.60 -9.10 8.63
N CYS A 241 -18.71 -8.49 7.45
CA CYS A 241 -19.89 -8.61 6.58
C CYS A 241 -20.11 -10.04 6.07
N ILE A 242 -19.04 -10.78 5.73
CA ILE A 242 -19.16 -12.15 5.24
C ILE A 242 -19.46 -13.11 6.39
N LEU A 243 -18.75 -13.00 7.51
CA LEU A 243 -18.93 -13.87 8.67
C LEU A 243 -20.36 -13.79 9.23
N GLU A 244 -20.98 -12.61 9.24
CA GLU A 244 -22.38 -12.42 9.64
C GLU A 244 -23.39 -13.06 8.66
N LYS A 245 -23.00 -13.27 7.40
CA LYS A 245 -23.87 -13.82 6.34
C LYS A 245 -23.73 -15.32 6.15
N LEU A 246 -22.76 -15.97 6.80
CA LEU A 246 -22.60 -17.41 6.71
C LEU A 246 -23.81 -18.10 7.32
N SER A 247 -24.32 -19.13 6.63
CA SER A 247 -25.42 -19.96 7.13
C SER A 247 -24.96 -20.98 8.19
N PHE A 248 -23.68 -20.96 8.56
CA PHE A 248 -23.05 -21.86 9.49
C PHE A 248 -22.01 -21.12 10.34
N THR A 249 -21.65 -21.69 11.48
CA THR A 249 -20.62 -21.15 12.37
C THR A 249 -19.26 -21.76 12.04
N LEU A 250 -18.25 -20.93 11.86
CA LEU A 250 -16.88 -21.38 11.70
C LEU A 250 -16.29 -21.76 13.07
N PRO A 251 -15.69 -22.96 13.23
CA PRO A 251 -14.96 -23.30 14.44
C PRO A 251 -13.81 -22.34 14.73
N PHE A 252 -13.14 -21.86 13.67
CA PHE A 252 -12.12 -20.82 13.74
C PHE A 252 -12.00 -20.08 12.40
N TYR A 253 -11.46 -18.87 12.46
CA TYR A 253 -11.08 -18.07 11.30
C TYR A 253 -9.91 -17.15 11.70
N PHE A 254 -8.88 -17.10 10.86
CA PHE A 254 -7.66 -16.33 11.09
C PHE A 254 -7.25 -15.56 9.84
N ARG A 255 -6.60 -14.41 10.03
CA ARG A 255 -6.07 -13.54 8.97
C ARG A 255 -4.74 -12.91 9.36
#